data_AF-A0A7W1T106-F1
#
_entry.id   AF-A0A7W1T106-F1
#
_cell.length_a   1.000
_cell.length_b   1.000
_cell.length_c   1.000
_cell.angle_alpha   90.00
_cell.angle_beta   90.00
_cell.angle_gamma   90.00
#
_symmetry.space_group_name_H-M   'P 1'
#
loop_
_entity.id
_entity.type
_entity.pdbx_description
1 polymer ?
#
loop_
_entity_poly.entity_id
_entity_poly.type
_entity_poly.pdbx_seq_one_letter_code
_entity_poly.pdbx_strand_id
1 'polypeptide(L)'
;MDSLTIADFNLDGNLDLALGADTPNNILLFEGNGDGTFQSPIATPSQDYFYVLKSVDLNGDGIPDLAGLSNAGTSVFIGKGGGTFQPEVLYRSSFPSYLAIGDFNRDGKPDFAIGKSTTTLALLLNNGDGTFGQEQDYFFGGNDAVTGDFNQDGFPDVASISTSESSVSPLSVLLNTGK
;
A
#
# COMPACT_ATOMS: atom_id res chain seq x y z
N MET A 1 15.50 -1.42 -0.16
CA MET A 1 15.34 -0.02 -0.61
C MET A 1 14.33 0.58 0.33
N ASP A 2 14.69 1.69 0.97
CA ASP A 2 13.78 2.31 1.94
C ASP A 2 12.63 2.97 1.18
N SER A 3 11.43 2.93 1.76
CA SER A 3 10.24 3.54 1.16
C SER A 3 9.76 4.71 2.01
N LEU A 4 9.35 5.79 1.33
CA LEU A 4 8.81 6.99 1.94
C LEU A 4 7.36 7.19 1.49
N THR A 5 6.50 7.65 2.40
CA THR A 5 5.17 8.15 2.08
C THR A 5 4.89 9.44 2.84
N ILE A 6 3.90 10.19 2.36
CA ILE A 6 3.52 11.51 2.87
C ILE A 6 2.02 11.52 3.20
N ALA A 7 1.66 12.14 4.33
CA ALA A 7 0.29 12.46 4.74
C ALA A 7 0.31 13.41 5.94
N ASP A 8 -0.83 13.93 6.38
CA ASP A 8 -0.98 14.65 7.65
C ASP A 8 -1.37 13.63 8.74
N PHE A 9 -0.40 12.94 9.33
CA PHE A 9 -0.65 11.82 10.24
C PHE A 9 -1.07 12.30 11.64
N ASN A 10 -0.72 13.52 12.01
CA ASN A 10 -1.09 14.12 13.29
C ASN A 10 -2.32 15.04 13.21
N LEU A 11 -2.82 15.34 12.00
CA LEU A 11 -3.97 16.18 11.71
C LEU A 11 -3.76 17.65 12.10
N ASP A 12 -2.52 18.13 12.00
CA ASP A 12 -2.17 19.52 12.31
C ASP A 12 -2.22 20.46 11.09
N GLY A 13 -2.49 19.91 9.90
CA GLY A 13 -2.58 20.64 8.63
C GLY A 13 -1.25 20.75 7.87
N ASN A 14 -0.14 20.26 8.42
CA ASN A 14 1.14 20.15 7.74
C ASN A 14 1.34 18.73 7.21
N LEU A 15 2.16 18.61 6.14
CA LEU A 15 2.51 17.29 5.62
C LEU A 15 3.68 16.70 6.42
N ASP A 16 3.47 15.48 6.88
CA ASP A 16 4.44 14.64 7.59
C ASP A 16 5.02 13.58 6.66
N LEU A 17 6.12 12.95 7.06
CA LEU A 17 6.74 11.84 6.33
C LEU A 17 6.79 10.56 7.16
N ALA A 18 6.43 9.43 6.57
CA ALA A 18 6.64 8.11 7.14
C ALA A 18 7.65 7.31 6.31
N LEU A 19 8.68 6.79 6.97
CA LEU A 19 9.79 6.04 6.38
C LEU A 19 9.79 4.60 6.89
N GLY A 20 9.74 3.62 5.99
CA GLY A 20 10.04 2.23 6.30
C GLY A 20 11.54 2.05 6.51
N ALA A 21 11.99 1.96 7.76
CA ALA A 21 13.42 1.95 8.13
C ALA A 21 13.91 0.56 8.55
N ASP A 22 15.20 0.28 8.29
CA ASP A 22 15.82 -1.05 8.44
C ASP A 22 16.24 -1.40 9.88
N THR A 23 16.42 -0.44 10.81
CA THR A 23 16.89 -0.77 12.17
C THR A 23 16.50 0.20 13.30
N PRO A 24 16.00 -0.30 14.46
CA PRO A 24 15.24 -1.55 14.61
C PRO A 24 13.94 -1.45 13.79
N ASN A 25 13.36 -2.58 13.32
CA ASN A 25 12.13 -2.65 12.51
C ASN A 25 11.08 -1.65 13.00
N ASN A 26 11.03 -0.50 12.33
CA ASN A 26 10.17 0.60 12.69
C ASN A 26 9.77 1.34 11.43
N ILE A 27 8.59 1.92 11.51
CA ILE A 27 8.25 3.07 10.70
C ILE A 27 8.70 4.31 11.48
N LEU A 28 9.54 5.14 10.87
CA LEU A 28 9.91 6.43 11.43
C LEU A 28 8.97 7.51 10.89
N LEU A 29 8.24 8.16 11.80
CA LEU A 29 7.36 9.27 11.49
C LEU A 29 8.07 10.59 11.78
N PHE A 30 8.14 11.47 10.78
CA PHE A 30 8.70 12.81 10.86
C PHE A 30 7.55 13.81 10.73
N GLU A 31 7.16 14.41 11.84
CA GLU A 31 6.12 15.44 11.86
C GLU A 31 6.63 16.74 11.20
N GLY A 32 5.86 17.30 10.27
CA GLY A 32 6.19 18.48 9.51
C GLY A 32 5.89 19.77 10.28
N ASN A 33 6.82 20.73 10.25
CA ASN A 33 6.60 22.04 10.87
C ASN A 33 5.89 23.05 9.93
N GLY A 34 5.53 22.63 8.71
CA GLY A 34 4.90 23.49 7.69
C GLY A 34 5.87 24.40 6.91
N ASP A 35 7.15 24.43 7.28
CA ASP A 35 8.20 25.25 6.65
C ASP A 35 9.23 24.43 5.86
N GLY A 36 8.93 23.15 5.61
CA GLY A 36 9.83 22.20 4.96
C GLY A 36 10.85 21.54 5.90
N THR A 37 10.78 21.85 7.20
CA THR A 37 11.54 21.14 8.24
C THR A 37 10.67 20.13 8.99
N PHE A 38 11.31 19.19 9.68
CA PHE A 38 10.66 18.12 10.41
C PHE A 38 11.14 18.03 11.85
N GLN A 39 10.27 17.56 12.74
CA GLN A 39 10.63 17.23 14.11
C GLN A 39 11.54 15.99 14.17
N SER A 40 12.04 15.68 15.37
CA SER A 40 12.75 14.41 15.60
C SER A 40 11.80 13.23 15.39
N PRO A 41 12.24 12.14 14.74
CA PRO A 41 11.33 11.09 14.34
C PRO A 41 10.76 10.31 15.53
N ILE A 42 9.49 9.95 15.44
CA ILE A 42 8.80 9.04 16.33
C ILE A 42 8.87 7.64 15.71
N ALA A 43 9.39 6.67 16.47
CA ALA A 43 9.46 5.29 16.03
C ALA A 43 8.14 4.55 16.33
N THR A 44 7.49 4.05 15.30
CA THR A 44 6.37 3.11 15.40
C THR A 44 6.90 1.70 15.22
N PRO A 45 6.77 0.81 16.23
CA PRO A 45 7.20 -0.58 16.13
C PRO A 45 6.54 -1.31 14.95
N SER A 46 7.35 -1.98 14.14
CA SER A 46 6.89 -2.94 13.13
C SER A 46 7.58 -4.29 13.33
N GLN A 47 7.00 -5.35 12.77
CA GLN A 47 7.62 -6.67 12.78
C GLN A 47 8.65 -6.84 11.66
N ASP A 48 8.66 -5.95 10.67
CA ASP A 48 9.40 -6.12 9.42
C ASP A 48 9.95 -4.82 8.83
N TYR A 49 10.84 -4.99 7.85
CA TYR A 49 11.32 -3.93 6.97
C TYR A 49 10.41 -3.77 5.75
N PHE A 50 9.99 -2.54 5.46
CA PHE A 50 9.08 -2.22 4.36
C PHE A 50 9.81 -1.57 3.19
N TYR A 51 9.90 -2.29 2.07
CA TYR A 51 10.46 -1.75 0.82
C TYR A 51 9.40 -1.05 -0.05
N VAL A 52 8.11 -1.19 0.28
CA VAL A 52 7.03 -0.30 -0.16
C VAL A 52 6.26 0.14 1.07
N LEU A 53 5.98 1.43 1.16
CA LEU A 53 5.14 2.02 2.19
C LEU A 53 4.22 3.06 1.53
N LYS A 54 2.93 2.96 1.79
CA LYS A 54 1.90 3.84 1.24
C LYS A 54 1.00 4.35 2.35
N SER A 55 0.57 5.60 2.23
CA SER A 55 -0.50 6.16 3.06
C SER A 55 -1.83 6.16 2.32
N VAL A 56 -2.89 5.80 3.03
CA VAL A 56 -4.25 5.63 2.53
C VAL A 56 -5.22 5.58 3.71
N ASP A 57 -6.46 6.04 3.57
CA ASP A 57 -7.51 5.85 4.57
C ASP A 57 -8.23 4.51 4.31
N LEU A 58 -7.92 3.47 5.10
CA LEU A 58 -8.40 2.10 4.92
C LEU A 58 -9.69 1.81 5.68
N ASN A 59 -10.04 2.62 6.67
CA ASN A 59 -11.22 2.42 7.51
C ASN A 59 -12.30 3.51 7.32
N GLY A 60 -12.03 4.52 6.48
CA GLY A 60 -12.94 5.60 6.14
C GLY A 60 -13.14 6.64 7.25
N ASP A 61 -12.23 6.73 8.23
CA ASP A 61 -12.34 7.68 9.34
C ASP A 61 -11.71 9.06 9.06
N GLY A 62 -11.07 9.22 7.90
CA GLY A 62 -10.39 10.44 7.48
C GLY A 62 -9.01 10.65 8.12
N ILE A 63 -8.51 9.67 8.89
CA ILE A 63 -7.17 9.64 9.46
C ILE A 63 -6.28 8.83 8.52
N PRO A 64 -5.08 9.31 8.15
CA PRO A 64 -4.19 8.53 7.30
C PRO A 64 -3.70 7.25 7.99
N ASP A 65 -3.93 6.11 7.33
CA ASP A 65 -3.35 4.82 7.69
C ASP A 65 -2.06 4.56 6.89
N LEU A 66 -1.41 3.42 7.19
CA LEU A 66 -0.27 2.93 6.42
C LEU A 66 -0.47 1.48 5.97
N ALA A 67 -0.04 1.22 4.73
CA ALA A 67 0.13 -0.10 4.16
C ALA A 67 1.61 -0.31 3.79
N GLY A 68 2.27 -1.26 4.44
CA GLY A 68 3.67 -1.61 4.23
C GLY A 68 3.82 -2.97 3.57
N LEU A 69 4.67 -3.09 2.55
CA LEU A 69 5.00 -4.35 1.91
C LEU A 69 6.39 -4.82 2.34
N SER A 70 6.45 -6.03 2.89
CA SER A 70 7.68 -6.71 3.30
C SER A 70 7.79 -8.06 2.62
N ASN A 71 8.85 -8.83 2.93
CA ASN A 71 8.98 -10.20 2.44
C ASN A 71 7.96 -11.15 3.09
N ALA A 72 7.41 -10.80 4.26
CA ALA A 72 6.40 -11.59 4.94
C ALA A 72 4.99 -11.36 4.40
N GLY A 73 4.74 -10.21 3.76
CA GLY A 73 3.43 -9.87 3.23
C GLY A 73 3.12 -8.38 3.29
N THR A 74 1.83 -8.05 3.38
CA THR A 74 1.34 -6.67 3.53
C THR A 74 0.93 -6.43 4.98
N SER A 75 1.55 -5.45 5.61
CA SER A 75 1.23 -4.98 6.95
C SER A 75 0.36 -3.75 6.89
N VAL A 76 -0.68 -3.71 7.72
CA VAL A 76 -1.62 -2.60 7.86
C VAL A 76 -1.46 -1.98 9.24
N PHE A 77 -1.38 -0.65 9.27
CA PHE A 77 -1.31 0.16 10.49
C PHE A 77 -2.41 1.21 10.43
N ILE A 78 -3.47 1.02 11.24
CA ILE A 78 -4.58 1.98 11.30
C ILE A 78 -4.18 3.17 12.15
N GLY A 79 -4.30 4.37 11.59
CA GLY A 79 -4.06 5.64 12.25
C GLY A 79 -5.02 5.86 13.42
N LYS A 80 -4.54 6.58 14.43
CA LYS A 80 -5.37 7.01 15.57
C LYS A 80 -5.44 8.54 15.67
N GLY A 81 -4.82 9.23 14.72
CA GLY A 81 -4.51 10.65 14.80
C GLY A 81 -3.33 10.92 15.75
N GLY A 82 -2.86 12.17 15.75
CA GLY A 82 -1.73 12.61 16.57
C GLY A 82 -0.43 11.84 16.31
N GLY A 83 -0.23 11.34 15.08
CA GLY A 83 1.01 10.68 14.68
C GLY A 83 1.21 9.26 15.23
N THR A 84 0.13 8.57 15.62
CA THR A 84 0.22 7.22 16.20
C THR A 84 -0.69 6.21 15.51
N PHE A 85 -0.30 4.94 15.59
CA PHE A 85 -0.99 3.82 14.91
C PHE A 85 -1.47 2.75 15.90
N GLN A 86 -2.48 1.99 15.50
CA GLN A 86 -2.89 0.74 16.13
C GLN A 86 -1.81 -0.34 15.93
N PRO A 87 -1.85 -1.46 16.69
CA PRO A 87 -0.97 -2.59 16.44
C PRO A 87 -1.09 -3.09 15.00
N GLU A 88 0.05 -3.46 14.42
CA GLU A 88 0.18 -4.00 13.07
C GLU A 88 -0.69 -5.25 12.85
N VAL A 89 -1.37 -5.29 11.70
CA VAL A 89 -2.00 -6.51 11.18
C VAL A 89 -1.28 -6.95 9.91
N LEU A 90 -0.72 -8.17 9.92
CA LEU A 90 0.04 -8.73 8.80
C LEU A 90 -0.78 -9.74 7.98
N TYR A 91 -0.99 -9.41 6.70
CA TYR A 91 -1.53 -10.29 5.66
C TYR A 91 -0.39 -11.00 4.94
N ARG A 92 -0.18 -12.28 5.27
CA ARG A 92 0.97 -13.05 4.76
C ARG A 92 0.87 -13.31 3.27
N SER A 93 1.99 -13.13 2.59
CA SER A 93 2.15 -13.44 1.18
C SER A 93 3.56 -14.00 0.93
N SER A 94 3.71 -14.83 -0.09
CA SER A 94 5.02 -15.41 -0.44
C SER A 94 5.76 -14.48 -1.39
N PHE A 95 6.74 -13.73 -0.87
CA PHE A 95 7.63 -12.85 -1.63
C PHE A 95 6.90 -11.85 -2.55
N PRO A 96 6.07 -10.96 -1.98
CA PRO A 96 5.39 -9.99 -2.81
C PRO A 96 6.40 -9.03 -3.49
N SER A 97 6.04 -8.49 -4.65
CA SER A 97 6.92 -7.61 -5.43
C SER A 97 6.46 -6.14 -5.43
N TYR A 98 5.16 -5.90 -5.47
CA TYR A 98 4.57 -4.57 -5.47
C TYR A 98 3.22 -4.54 -4.74
N LEU A 99 2.80 -3.34 -4.37
CA LEU A 99 1.49 -3.05 -3.78
C LEU A 99 0.82 -1.93 -4.58
N ALA A 100 -0.29 -2.24 -5.22
CA ALA A 100 -1.20 -1.31 -5.86
C ALA A 100 -2.47 -1.16 -4.99
N ILE A 101 -3.00 0.06 -4.93
CA ILE A 101 -4.18 0.40 -4.12
C ILE A 101 -5.23 1.03 -5.04
N GLY A 102 -6.49 0.61 -4.89
CA GLY A 102 -7.63 1.13 -5.66
C GLY A 102 -8.94 0.54 -5.15
N ASP A 103 -10.07 1.19 -5.45
CA ASP A 103 -11.41 0.66 -5.14
C ASP A 103 -11.85 -0.28 -6.26
N PHE A 104 -11.38 -1.53 -6.22
CA PHE A 104 -11.52 -2.48 -7.34
C PHE A 104 -12.95 -3.05 -7.41
N ASN A 105 -13.69 -3.08 -6.31
CA ASN A 105 -15.07 -3.56 -6.29
C ASN A 105 -16.13 -2.42 -6.29
N ARG A 106 -15.70 -1.16 -6.25
CA ARG A 106 -16.54 0.05 -6.23
C ARG A 106 -17.41 0.17 -4.99
N ASP A 107 -16.96 -0.35 -3.85
CA ASP A 107 -17.66 -0.22 -2.58
C ASP A 107 -17.25 1.04 -1.79
N GLY A 108 -16.36 1.86 -2.38
CA GLY A 108 -15.87 3.10 -1.81
C GLY A 108 -14.69 2.92 -0.86
N LYS A 109 -14.12 1.71 -0.77
CA LYS A 109 -13.01 1.41 0.14
C LYS A 109 -11.76 1.07 -0.66
N PRO A 110 -10.57 1.49 -0.21
CA PRO A 110 -9.34 1.10 -0.89
C PRO A 110 -9.04 -0.39 -0.67
N ASP A 111 -8.98 -1.14 -1.77
CA ASP A 111 -8.56 -2.53 -1.84
C ASP A 111 -7.08 -2.64 -2.23
N PHE A 112 -6.51 -3.84 -2.06
CA PHE A 112 -5.10 -4.11 -2.41
C PHE A 112 -4.96 -5.07 -3.60
N ALA A 113 -4.09 -4.69 -4.54
CA ALA A 113 -3.57 -5.55 -5.58
C ALA A 113 -2.08 -5.79 -5.35
N ILE A 114 -1.71 -7.03 -5.02
CA ILE A 114 -0.37 -7.42 -4.59
C ILE A 114 0.26 -8.33 -5.65
N GLY A 115 1.43 -7.96 -6.17
CA GLY A 115 2.21 -8.88 -7.01
C GLY A 115 2.78 -10.01 -6.16
N LYS A 116 2.35 -11.26 -6.34
CA LYS A 116 2.87 -12.46 -5.66
C LYS A 116 4.03 -13.11 -6.40
N SER A 117 4.06 -12.91 -7.71
CA SER A 117 5.14 -13.39 -8.58
C SER A 117 5.15 -12.57 -9.87
N THR A 118 6.06 -12.92 -10.79
CA THR A 118 6.07 -12.32 -12.13
C THR A 118 4.83 -12.64 -12.96
N THR A 119 3.98 -13.59 -12.52
CA THR A 119 2.78 -14.03 -13.26
C THR A 119 1.50 -14.02 -12.43
N THR A 120 1.56 -13.61 -11.16
CA THR A 120 0.43 -13.73 -10.24
C THR A 120 0.22 -12.45 -9.44
N LEU A 121 -1.02 -11.97 -9.44
CA LEU A 121 -1.52 -10.85 -8.66
C LEU A 121 -2.56 -11.40 -7.70
N ALA A 122 -2.46 -11.07 -6.42
CA ALA A 122 -3.51 -11.29 -5.45
C ALA A 122 -4.31 -10.01 -5.21
N LEU A 123 -5.63 -10.09 -5.34
CA LEU A 123 -6.58 -9.07 -4.95
C LEU A 123 -7.09 -9.37 -3.54
N LEU A 124 -6.97 -8.40 -2.64
CA LEU A 124 -7.53 -8.45 -1.29
C LEU A 124 -8.54 -7.31 -1.17
N LEU A 125 -9.80 -7.66 -0.95
CA LEU A 125 -10.88 -6.69 -0.78
C LEU A 125 -10.95 -6.20 0.67
N ASN A 126 -11.11 -4.90 0.86
CA ASN A 126 -11.19 -4.28 2.18
C ASN A 126 -12.62 -4.36 2.74
N ASN A 127 -12.75 -4.77 4.00
CA ASN A 127 -14.04 -4.86 4.68
C ASN A 127 -14.56 -3.47 5.10
N GLY A 128 -13.69 -2.46 5.19
CA GLY A 128 -13.99 -1.07 5.53
C GLY A 128 -13.68 -0.68 6.96
N ASP A 129 -13.04 -1.58 7.70
CA ASP A 129 -12.54 -1.35 9.05
C ASP A 129 -11.00 -1.49 9.11
N GLY A 130 -10.34 -1.45 7.95
CA GLY A 130 -8.92 -1.71 7.81
C GLY A 130 -8.55 -3.19 7.75
N THR A 131 -9.53 -4.11 7.81
CA THR A 131 -9.30 -5.53 7.61
C THR A 131 -9.60 -5.97 6.17
N PHE A 132 -8.89 -6.99 5.70
CA PHE A 132 -9.04 -7.52 4.35
C PHE A 132 -9.60 -8.95 4.35
N GLY A 133 -10.42 -9.24 3.34
CA GLY A 133 -10.97 -10.55 3.07
C GLY A 133 -9.94 -11.55 2.53
N GLN A 134 -10.44 -12.68 2.04
CA GLN A 134 -9.59 -13.72 1.44
C GLN A 134 -8.95 -13.21 0.14
N GLU A 135 -7.68 -13.56 -0.07
CA GLU A 135 -6.98 -13.28 -1.32
C GLU A 135 -7.63 -14.00 -2.53
N GLN A 136 -7.66 -13.30 -3.66
CA GLN A 136 -8.11 -13.82 -4.95
C GLN A 136 -6.97 -13.70 -5.97
N ASP A 137 -6.51 -14.83 -6.50
CA ASP A 137 -5.37 -14.86 -7.43
C ASP A 137 -5.81 -14.68 -8.89
N TYR A 138 -5.10 -13.81 -9.61
CA TYR A 138 -5.25 -13.56 -11.05
C TYR A 138 -3.95 -13.89 -11.77
N PHE A 139 -4.05 -14.49 -12.97
CA PHE A 139 -2.90 -14.75 -13.83
C PHE A 139 -2.47 -13.46 -14.57
N PHE A 140 -1.90 -12.57 -13.81
CA PHE A 140 -1.39 -11.27 -14.22
C PHE A 140 -0.25 -10.92 -13.26
N GLY A 141 0.87 -10.40 -13.74
CA GLY A 141 2.02 -10.16 -12.89
C GLY A 141 2.92 -9.08 -13.43
N GLY A 142 4.01 -8.82 -12.71
CA GLY A 142 4.96 -7.77 -13.01
C GLY A 142 5.86 -7.47 -11.83
N ASN A 143 6.69 -6.46 -12.00
CA ASN A 143 7.64 -6.00 -11.00
C ASN A 143 7.17 -4.72 -10.32
N ASP A 144 6.30 -3.96 -10.97
CA ASP A 144 5.63 -2.78 -10.44
C ASP A 144 4.26 -2.63 -11.10
N ALA A 145 3.34 -1.93 -10.45
CA ALA A 145 2.00 -1.70 -10.96
C ALA A 145 1.40 -0.37 -10.51
N VAL A 146 0.53 0.16 -11.37
CA VAL A 146 -0.30 1.34 -11.12
C VAL A 146 -1.77 1.01 -11.37
N THR A 147 -2.65 1.76 -10.73
CA THR A 147 -4.10 1.61 -10.84
C THR A 147 -4.71 2.80 -11.56
N GLY A 148 -5.77 2.55 -12.30
CA GLY A 148 -6.52 3.57 -13.02
C GLY A 148 -7.58 2.96 -13.91
N ASP A 149 -8.64 3.70 -14.20
CA ASP A 149 -9.67 3.27 -15.15
C ASP A 149 -9.17 3.53 -16.58
N PHE A 150 -8.51 2.53 -17.19
CA PHE A 150 -7.85 2.69 -18.49
C PHE A 150 -8.83 2.50 -19.66
N ASN A 151 -9.99 1.91 -19.41
CA ASN A 151 -11.02 1.65 -20.42
C ASN A 151 -12.30 2.51 -20.27
N GLN A 152 -12.38 3.35 -19.21
CA GLN A 152 -13.49 4.23 -18.87
C GLN A 152 -14.80 3.50 -18.52
N ASP A 153 -14.73 2.30 -17.93
CA ASP A 153 -15.91 1.56 -17.47
C ASP A 153 -16.31 1.84 -16.01
N GLY A 154 -15.49 2.64 -15.32
CA GLY A 154 -15.70 3.06 -13.94
C GLY A 154 -15.15 2.09 -12.90
N PHE A 155 -14.54 0.97 -13.29
CA PHE A 155 -13.78 0.09 -12.40
C PHE A 155 -12.28 0.36 -12.58
N PRO A 156 -11.52 0.62 -11.50
CA PRO A 156 -10.08 0.71 -11.61
C PRO A 156 -9.48 -0.59 -12.15
N ASP A 157 -8.63 -0.47 -13.17
CA ASP A 157 -7.82 -1.52 -13.75
C ASP A 157 -6.43 -1.54 -13.09
N VAL A 158 -5.64 -2.59 -13.38
CA VAL A 158 -4.23 -2.67 -12.98
C VAL A 158 -3.35 -2.71 -14.21
N ALA A 159 -2.42 -1.75 -14.35
CA ALA A 159 -1.34 -1.81 -15.33
C ALA A 159 -0.04 -2.22 -14.65
N SER A 160 0.68 -3.20 -15.21
CA SER A 160 1.94 -3.69 -14.67
C SER A 160 3.08 -3.60 -15.69
N ILE A 161 4.30 -3.44 -15.18
CA ILE A 161 5.51 -3.55 -15.97
C ILE A 161 6.27 -4.83 -15.63
N SER A 162 6.70 -5.59 -16.63
CA SER A 162 7.67 -6.67 -16.50
C SER A 162 9.00 -6.23 -17.10
N THR A 163 10.08 -6.40 -16.34
CA THR A 163 11.44 -6.12 -16.80
C THR A 163 12.19 -7.41 -17.17
N SER A 164 11.51 -8.56 -17.28
CA SER A 164 12.16 -9.79 -17.71
C SER A 164 12.46 -9.75 -19.21
N GLU A 165 13.67 -10.16 -19.60
CA GLU A 165 14.12 -10.19 -21.01
C GLU A 165 13.28 -11.13 -21.90
N SER A 166 12.45 -11.98 -21.30
CA SER A 166 11.55 -12.93 -21.97
C SER A 166 10.12 -12.43 -22.16
N SER A 167 9.78 -11.20 -21.73
CA SER A 167 8.42 -10.67 -21.83
C SER A 167 8.11 -10.16 -23.25
N VAL A 168 6.99 -10.61 -23.83
CA VAL A 168 6.55 -10.25 -25.20
C VAL A 168 6.04 -8.80 -25.28
N SER A 169 5.57 -8.27 -24.14
CA SER A 169 5.23 -6.87 -23.95
C SER A 169 5.68 -6.46 -22.54
N PRO A 170 6.52 -5.41 -22.39
CA PRO A 170 6.96 -4.97 -21.07
C PRO A 170 5.82 -4.37 -20.25
N LEU A 171 4.74 -3.92 -20.90
CA LEU A 171 3.54 -3.35 -20.27
C LEU A 171 2.33 -4.25 -20.53
N SER A 172 1.58 -4.57 -19.48
CA SER A 172 0.30 -5.28 -19.56
C SER A 172 -0.77 -4.57 -18.73
N VAL A 173 -2.04 -4.68 -19.11
CA VAL A 173 -3.18 -4.15 -18.35
C VAL A 173 -4.15 -5.29 -18.08
N LEU A 174 -4.49 -5.51 -16.81
CA LEU A 174 -5.58 -6.36 -16.37
C LEU A 174 -6.83 -5.50 -16.27
N LEU A 175 -7.77 -5.72 -17.19
CA LEU A 175 -9.06 -5.04 -17.15
C LEU A 175 -9.93 -5.62 -16.05
N ASN A 176 -10.39 -4.76 -15.15
CA ASN A 176 -11.36 -5.11 -14.13
C ASN A 176 -12.76 -5.08 -14.75
N THR A 177 -13.52 -6.16 -14.62
CA THR A 177 -14.84 -6.27 -15.25
C THR A 177 -16.00 -6.12 -14.28
N GLY A 178 -15.71 -5.79 -13.01
CA GLY A 178 -16.72 -5.60 -11.96
C GLY A 178 -17.53 -6.85 -11.62
N LYS A 179 -16.99 -8.03 -11.90
CA LYS A 179 -17.63 -9.34 -11.67
C LYS A 179 -16.84 -10.18 -10.68
#